data_AF-A0A822DH86-F1
#
_entry.id   AF-A0A822DH86-F1
#
_cell.length_a   1.000
_cell.length_b   1.000
_cell.length_c   1.000
_cell.angle_alpha   90.00
_cell.angle_beta   90.00
_cell.angle_gamma   90.00
#
_symmetry.space_group_name_H-M   'P 1'
#
loop_
_entity.id
_entity.type
_entity.pdbx_description
1 polymer ?
#
loop_
_entity_poly.entity_id
_entity_poly.type
_entity_poly.pdbx_seq_one_letter_code
_entity_poly.pdbx_strand_id
1 'polypeptide(L)'
;NSILSKSIYERGHYEQQLIEQIRNDLKSFDLILRRTHDQQNVFYLGDRKLFEKLSNEFMLQTDLFEIETTIDQTTRDYLTNKIKLMNR
;
A
#
# COMPACT_ATOMS: atom_id res chain seq x y z
N ASN A 1 23.07 -19.53 33.99
CA ASN A 1 22.17 -18.42 33.62
C ASN A 1 22.80 -17.30 32.76
N SER A 2 24.13 -17.11 32.72
CA SER A 2 24.76 -16.03 31.91
C SER A 2 24.98 -16.36 30.42
N ILE A 3 25.05 -17.64 30.05
CA ILE A 3 25.30 -18.07 28.67
C ILE A 3 24.06 -17.89 27.79
N LEU A 4 22.87 -18.13 28.35
CA LEU A 4 21.60 -18.00 27.64
C LEU A 4 21.31 -16.54 27.26
N SER A 5 21.57 -15.59 28.18
CA SER A 5 21.39 -14.16 27.91
C SER A 5 22.36 -13.63 26.85
N LYS A 6 23.60 -14.12 26.83
CA LYS A 6 24.59 -13.77 25.79
C LYS A 6 24.16 -14.27 24.40
N SER A 7 23.67 -15.51 24.30
CA SER A 7 23.21 -16.08 23.02
C SER A 7 21.99 -15.35 22.45
N ILE A 8 21.06 -14.94 23.30
CA ILE A 8 19.87 -14.16 22.89
C ILE A 8 20.29 -12.78 22.40
N TYR A 9 21.26 -12.15 23.08
CA TYR A 9 21.80 -10.86 22.66
C TYR A 9 22.50 -10.93 21.31
N GLU A 10 23.37 -11.92 21.12
CA GLU A 10 24.09 -12.14 19.85
C GLU A 10 23.11 -12.40 18.69
N ARG A 11 22.08 -13.20 18.94
CA ARG A 11 21.01 -13.43 17.97
C ARG A 11 20.25 -12.15 17.64
N GLY A 12 19.86 -11.36 18.65
CA GLY A 12 19.17 -10.10 18.43
C GLY A 12 20.00 -9.10 17.63
N HIS A 13 21.31 -9.03 17.90
CA HIS A 13 22.23 -8.18 17.15
C HIS A 13 22.37 -8.62 15.70
N TYR A 14 22.50 -9.93 15.45
CA TYR A 14 22.54 -10.48 14.09
C TYR A 14 21.24 -10.21 13.32
N GLU A 15 20.07 -10.44 13.95
CA GLU A 15 18.77 -10.18 13.32
C GLU A 15 18.59 -8.69 12.98
N GLN A 16 19.07 -7.78 13.84
CA GLN A 16 19.08 -6.34 13.53
C GLN A 16 19.94 -6.01 12.31
N GLN A 17 21.16 -6.55 12.23
CA GLN A 17 22.04 -6.34 11.08
C GLN A 17 21.42 -6.87 9.79
N LEU A 18 20.78 -8.04 9.85
CA LEU A 18 20.08 -8.63 8.72
C LEU A 18 18.91 -7.76 8.24
N ILE A 19 18.10 -7.23 9.17
CA ILE A 19 16.99 -6.33 8.84
C ILE A 19 17.49 -5.05 8.16
N GLU A 20 18.58 -4.46 8.67
CA GLU A 20 19.16 -3.27 8.05
C GLU A 20 19.71 -3.57 6.64
N GLN A 21 20.34 -4.72 6.44
CA GLN A 21 20.78 -5.14 5.11
C GLN A 21 19.59 -5.27 4.15
N ILE A 22 18.52 -5.96 4.56
CA ILE A 22 17.30 -6.10 3.75
C ILE A 22 16.72 -4.72 3.42
N ARG A 23 16.66 -3.80 4.38
CA ARG A 23 16.15 -2.43 4.14
C ARG A 23 16.99 -1.68 3.12
N ASN A 24 18.32 -1.83 3.17
CA ASN A 24 19.22 -1.20 2.22
C ASN A 24 19.04 -1.79 0.83
N ASP A 25 18.98 -3.11 0.70
CA ASP A 25 18.76 -3.79 -0.57
C ASP A 25 17.42 -3.38 -1.19
N LEU A 26 16.34 -3.35 -0.40
CA LEU A 26 15.03 -2.89 -0.88
C LEU A 26 15.08 -1.45 -1.42
N LYS A 27 15.84 -0.54 -0.78
CA LYS A 27 15.99 0.83 -1.28
C LYS A 27 16.83 0.87 -2.55
N SER A 28 17.96 0.16 -2.59
CA SER A 28 18.89 0.15 -3.72
C SER A 28 18.24 -0.41 -4.99
N PHE A 29 17.35 -1.39 -4.86
CA PHE A 29 16.64 -2.00 -5.98
C PHE A 29 15.26 -1.39 -6.24
N ASP A 30 14.90 -0.30 -5.56
CA ASP A 30 13.59 0.36 -5.64
C ASP A 30 12.41 -0.64 -5.44
N LEU A 31 12.58 -1.53 -4.47
CA LEU A 31 11.61 -2.56 -4.12
C LEU A 31 10.76 -2.14 -2.91
N ILE A 32 9.64 -2.81 -2.77
CA ILE A 32 8.73 -2.68 -1.63
C ILE A 32 8.39 -4.06 -1.07
N LEU A 33 8.45 -4.18 0.25
CA LEU A 33 8.03 -5.34 1.01
C LEU A 33 6.83 -4.95 1.86
N ARG A 34 5.67 -5.59 1.66
CA ARG A 34 4.43 -5.33 2.42
C ARG A 34 3.80 -6.63 2.85
N ARG A 35 3.22 -6.65 4.04
CA ARG A 35 2.39 -7.77 4.48
C ARG A 35 1.07 -7.75 3.70
N THR A 36 0.63 -8.91 3.23
CA THR A 36 -0.70 -9.08 2.63
C THR A 36 -1.79 -9.01 3.70
N HIS A 37 -3.03 -8.78 3.28
CA HIS A 37 -4.17 -8.69 4.19
C HIS A 37 -4.58 -10.05 4.80
N ASP A 38 -4.06 -11.16 4.27
CA ASP A 38 -4.40 -12.49 4.75
C ASP A 38 -3.85 -12.77 6.17
N GLN A 39 -4.49 -13.74 6.83
CA GLN A 39 -4.10 -14.18 8.17
C GLN A 39 -2.80 -14.99 8.17
N GLN A 40 -2.34 -15.39 6.98
CA GLN A 40 -1.07 -16.02 6.78
C GLN A 40 -0.01 -14.91 6.81
N ASN A 41 1.15 -15.11 7.43
CA ASN A 41 2.21 -14.10 7.46
C ASN A 41 2.91 -14.03 6.09
N VAL A 42 2.15 -13.75 5.03
CA VAL A 42 2.61 -13.67 3.66
C VAL A 42 3.01 -12.22 3.37
N PHE A 43 4.05 -12.09 2.56
CA PHE A 43 4.62 -10.79 2.19
C PHE A 43 4.67 -10.67 0.67
N TYR A 44 4.16 -9.56 0.16
CA TYR A 44 4.40 -9.09 -1.19
C TYR A 44 5.77 -8.45 -1.27
N LEU A 45 6.58 -8.89 -2.22
CA LEU A 45 7.84 -8.26 -2.63
C LEU A 45 7.75 -7.92 -4.11
N GLY A 46 7.97 -6.66 -4.47
CA GLY A 46 7.96 -6.25 -5.87
C GLY A 46 8.50 -4.83 -6.09
N ASP A 47 8.41 -4.36 -7.32
CA ASP A 47 8.80 -3.01 -7.73
C ASP A 47 7.93 -1.95 -7.04
N ARG A 48 8.57 -0.92 -6.49
CA ARG A 48 7.88 0.16 -5.76
C ARG A 48 6.98 0.97 -6.67
N LYS A 49 7.44 1.36 -7.86
CA LYS A 49 6.69 2.24 -8.76
C LYS A 49 5.43 1.56 -9.28
N LEU A 50 5.54 0.28 -9.63
CA LEU A 50 4.40 -0.53 -10.02
C LEU A 50 3.39 -0.64 -8.88
N PHE A 51 3.86 -0.91 -7.66
CA PHE A 51 3.00 -0.96 -6.48
C PHE A 51 2.27 0.37 -6.24
N GLU A 52 3.00 1.49 -6.26
CA GLU A 52 2.41 2.82 -6.05
C GLU A 52 1.39 3.17 -7.12
N LYS A 53 1.67 2.84 -8.39
CA LYS A 53 0.72 3.00 -9.50
C LYS A 53 -0.57 2.23 -9.24
N LEU A 54 -0.48 0.93 -8.95
CA LEU A 54 -1.64 0.07 -8.71
C LEU A 54 -2.43 0.52 -7.47
N SER A 55 -1.74 0.93 -6.41
CA SER A 55 -2.37 1.44 -5.20
C SER A 55 -3.14 2.73 -5.49
N ASN A 56 -2.58 3.65 -6.27
CA ASN A 56 -3.25 4.90 -6.62
C ASN A 56 -4.46 4.66 -7.53
N GLU A 57 -4.35 3.74 -8.50
CA GLU A 57 -5.47 3.33 -9.35
C GLU A 57 -6.61 2.74 -8.52
N PHE A 58 -6.31 1.87 -7.56
CA PHE A 58 -7.30 1.29 -6.66
C PHE A 58 -8.01 2.34 -5.78
N MET A 59 -7.26 3.27 -5.18
CA MET A 59 -7.83 4.35 -4.38
C MET A 59 -8.77 5.22 -5.21
N LEU A 60 -8.34 5.62 -6.42
CA LEU A 60 -9.16 6.43 -7.32
C LEU A 60 -10.46 5.72 -7.70
N GLN A 61 -10.40 4.42 -8.02
CA GLN A 61 -11.59 3.63 -8.34
C GLN A 61 -12.55 3.53 -7.16
N THR A 62 -12.01 3.38 -5.94
CA THR A 62 -12.80 3.34 -4.71
C THR A 62 -13.49 4.68 -4.46
N ASP A 63 -12.76 5.79 -4.56
CA ASP A 63 -13.31 7.14 -4.41
C ASP A 63 -14.44 7.41 -5.42
N LEU A 64 -14.23 7.03 -6.70
CA LEU A 64 -15.25 7.18 -7.74
C LEU A 64 -16.51 6.34 -7.44
N PHE A 65 -16.34 5.12 -6.96
CA PHE A 65 -17.46 4.26 -6.55
C PHE A 65 -18.22 4.84 -5.36
N GLU A 66 -17.52 5.33 -4.33
CA GLU A 66 -18.14 5.99 -3.18
C GLU A 66 -18.94 7.24 -3.59
N ILE A 67 -18.38 8.04 -4.51
CA ILE A 67 -19.08 9.21 -5.07
C ILE A 67 -20.33 8.77 -5.84
N GLU A 68 -20.23 7.77 -6.72
CA GLU A 68 -21.37 7.28 -7.51
C GLU A 68 -22.51 6.78 -6.61
N THR A 69 -22.17 6.03 -5.56
CA THR A 69 -23.12 5.48 -4.59
C THR A 69 -23.74 6.55 -3.67
N THR A 70 -23.04 7.65 -3.42
CA THR A 70 -23.50 8.74 -2.55
C THR A 70 -24.31 9.81 -3.29
N ILE A 71 -24.05 10.02 -4.59
CA ILE A 71 -24.80 10.98 -5.40
C ILE A 71 -26.24 10.47 -5.59
N ASP A 72 -27.20 11.18 -5.01
CA ASP A 72 -28.61 10.93 -5.25
C ASP A 72 -29.00 11.22 -6.71
N GLN A 73 -30.10 10.62 -7.17
CA GLN A 73 -30.53 10.75 -8.56
C GLN A 73 -30.78 12.21 -8.95
N THR A 74 -31.27 13.03 -8.01
CA THR A 74 -31.54 14.46 -8.21
C THR A 74 -30.28 15.25 -8.54
N THR A 75 -29.20 15.01 -7.80
CA THR A 75 -27.89 15.64 -8.01
C THR A 75 -27.27 15.17 -9.31
N ARG A 76 -27.44 13.88 -9.64
CA ARG A 76 -27.00 13.29 -10.91
C ARG A 76 -27.69 13.95 -12.11
N ASP A 77 -29.00 14.16 -12.03
CA ASP A 77 -29.79 14.81 -13.07
C ASP A 77 -29.42 16.30 -13.22
N TYR A 78 -29.20 17.00 -12.10
CA TYR A 78 -28.74 18.39 -12.10
C TYR A 78 -27.39 18.55 -12.79
N LEU A 79 -26.39 17.74 -12.42
CA LEU A 79 -25.05 17.78 -13.02
C LEU A 79 -25.08 17.44 -14.51
N THR A 80 -25.87 16.44 -14.90
CA THR A 80 -26.04 16.04 -16.31
C THR A 80 -26.60 17.19 -17.16
N ASN A 81 -27.60 17.91 -16.63
CA ASN A 81 -28.18 19.06 -17.33
C ASN A 81 -27.19 20.23 -17.41
N LYS A 82 -26.42 20.51 -16.35
CA LYS A 82 -25.37 21.53 -16.36
C LYS A 82 -24.29 21.26 -17.41
N ILE A 83 -23.81 20.02 -17.52
CA ILE A 83 -22.79 19.63 -18.51
C ILE A 83 -23.33 19.77 -19.95
N LYS A 84 -24.57 19.33 -20.20
CA LYS A 84 -25.23 19.51 -21.51
C LYS A 84 -25.35 20.98 -21.92
N LEU A 85 -25.56 21.88 -20.96
CA LEU A 85 -25.64 23.32 -21.21
C LEU A 85 -24.27 23.97 -21.46
N MET A 86 -23.19 23.43 -20.88
CA MET A 86 -21.82 23.92 -21.09
C MET A 86 -21.21 23.46 -22.41
N ASN A 87 -21.66 22.32 -22.95
CA ASN A 87 -21.19 21.75 -24.22
C ASN A 87 -22.02 22.20 -25.44
N ARG A 88 -22.90 23.19 -25.27
CA ARG A 88 -23.62 23.89 -26.34
C ARG A 88 -22.99 25.24 -26.60
#